data_AF-A0A8J4ST21-F1
#
_entry.id   AF-A0A8J4ST21-F1
#
_cell.length_a   1.000
_cell.length_b   1.000
_cell.length_c   1.000
_cell.angle_alpha   90.00
_cell.angle_beta   90.00
_cell.angle_gamma   90.00
#
_symmetry.space_group_name_H-M   'P 1'
#
loop_
_entity.id
_entity.type
_entity.pdbx_description
1 polymer ?
#
loop_
_entity_poly.entity_id
_entity_poly.type
_entity_poly.pdbx_seq_one_letter_code
_entity_poly.pdbx_strand_id
1 'polypeptide(L)'
;MSQSAALFGGPQKPQNKHLLQFRAGKMTINSDNWVHADPRKGWVYVYQSGDGKLHLCWIDRKTCLVEDNFVIGAQQAEFKRVPQCTTGRVYLLSFKNSKRFFVWMQEPNGKNDSNICSRINAFITSPPTQFTPPTSDWLTGFGGFNQFSQSDLLALLSMGAGLGSGLSSESDV
;
A
#
# COMPACT_ATOMS: atom_id res chain seq x y z
N MET A 1 -36.30 -33.29 -14.22
CA MET A 1 -35.05 -32.65 -14.69
C MET A 1 -34.71 -31.57 -13.68
N SER A 2 -33.74 -31.82 -12.80
CA SER A 2 -33.30 -30.87 -11.78
C SER A 2 -32.35 -29.86 -12.42
N GLN A 3 -32.72 -28.58 -12.43
CA GLN A 3 -31.83 -27.51 -12.89
C GLN A 3 -31.00 -27.05 -11.69
N SER A 4 -29.71 -27.41 -11.70
CA SER A 4 -28.72 -26.85 -10.79
C SER A 4 -28.51 -25.37 -11.13
N ALA A 5 -29.04 -24.48 -10.30
CA ALA A 5 -28.75 -23.06 -10.35
C ALA A 5 -27.27 -22.84 -10.01
N ALA A 6 -26.61 -22.05 -10.85
CA ALA A 6 -25.19 -21.78 -10.81
C ALA A 6 -24.74 -21.12 -9.50
N LEU A 7 -23.65 -21.67 -8.96
CA LEU A 7 -22.88 -21.23 -7.80
C LEU A 7 -22.09 -19.94 -8.14
N PHE A 8 -22.79 -18.83 -8.40
CA PHE A 8 -22.14 -17.53 -8.62
C PHE A 8 -21.88 -16.82 -7.30
N GLY A 9 -20.60 -16.67 -6.98
CA GLY A 9 -20.02 -15.49 -6.32
C GLY A 9 -20.58 -15.10 -4.96
N GLY A 10 -20.12 -15.78 -3.90
CA GLY A 10 -20.12 -15.16 -2.57
C GLY A 10 -19.34 -13.83 -2.59
N PRO A 11 -19.66 -12.87 -1.71
CA PRO A 11 -19.01 -11.57 -1.68
C PRO A 11 -17.49 -11.75 -1.63
N GLN A 12 -16.80 -11.29 -2.68
CA GLN A 12 -15.34 -11.26 -2.65
C GLN A 12 -14.95 -10.43 -1.43
N LYS A 13 -14.24 -11.05 -0.47
CA LYS A 13 -13.55 -10.31 0.59
C LYS A 13 -12.87 -9.11 -0.07
N PRO A 14 -12.98 -7.89 0.47
CA PRO A 14 -12.34 -6.73 -0.12
C PRO A 14 -10.88 -7.08 -0.35
N GLN A 15 -10.51 -7.22 -1.62
CA GLN A 15 -9.12 -7.52 -1.96
C GLN A 15 -8.35 -6.27 -1.59
N ASN A 16 -7.50 -6.37 -0.57
CA ASN A 16 -6.67 -5.23 -0.18
C ASN A 16 -5.79 -4.88 -1.37
N LYS A 17 -6.13 -3.77 -2.04
CA LYS A 17 -5.40 -3.26 -3.19
C LYS A 17 -3.96 -2.99 -2.76
N HIS A 18 -3.00 -3.51 -3.52
CA HIS A 18 -1.60 -3.21 -3.28
C HIS A 18 -1.37 -1.71 -3.48
N LEU A 19 -0.84 -1.05 -2.45
CA LEU A 19 -0.45 0.37 -2.48
C LEU A 19 0.82 0.56 -3.32
N LEU A 20 1.70 -0.44 -3.28
CA LEU A 20 2.96 -0.45 -4.02
C LEU A 20 3.40 -1.90 -4.24
N GLN A 21 3.99 -2.19 -5.41
CA GLN A 21 4.71 -3.44 -5.65
C GLN A 21 5.96 -3.18 -6.49
N PHE A 22 7.01 -3.96 -6.27
CA PHE A 22 8.25 -3.89 -7.03
C PHE A 22 9.03 -5.21 -6.94
N ARG A 23 9.91 -5.46 -7.90
CA ARG A 23 10.76 -6.66 -7.92
C ARG A 23 11.94 -6.48 -6.98
N ALA A 24 12.06 -7.37 -6.00
CA ALA A 24 13.18 -7.42 -5.08
C ALA A 24 13.36 -8.83 -4.50
N GLY A 25 14.62 -9.21 -4.27
CA GLY A 25 14.96 -10.40 -3.50
C GLY A 25 15.13 -10.04 -2.02
N LYS A 26 15.07 -11.05 -1.15
CA LYS A 26 15.37 -10.90 0.28
C LYS A 26 16.82 -11.26 0.58
N MET A 27 17.28 -10.91 1.77
CA MET A 27 18.57 -11.34 2.28
C MET A 27 18.39 -11.86 3.70
N THR A 28 19.18 -12.86 4.08
CA THR A 28 19.16 -13.47 5.41
C THR A 28 20.48 -13.24 6.12
N ILE A 29 20.42 -13.11 7.45
CA ILE A 29 21.61 -13.09 8.29
C ILE A 29 21.89 -14.54 8.69
N ASN A 30 23.09 -15.03 8.37
CA ASN A 30 23.53 -16.37 8.77
C ASN A 30 24.13 -16.35 10.18
N SER A 31 24.51 -17.52 10.70
CA SER A 31 25.21 -17.69 12.00
C SER A 31 26.45 -16.81 12.14
N ASP A 32 27.08 -16.48 11.03
CA ASP A 32 28.36 -15.77 10.99
C ASP A 32 28.17 -14.24 11.09
N ASN A 33 26.95 -13.77 11.38
CA ASN A 33 26.53 -12.36 11.38
C ASN A 33 26.70 -11.61 10.04
N TRP A 34 26.98 -12.35 8.96
CA TRP A 34 27.01 -11.81 7.60
C TRP A 34 25.63 -11.86 6.95
N VAL A 35 25.34 -10.85 6.12
CA VAL A 35 24.09 -10.76 5.34
C VAL A 35 24.33 -11.37 3.97
N HIS A 36 23.56 -12.41 3.63
CA HIS A 36 23.66 -13.12 2.35
C HIS A 36 22.40 -12.89 1.50
N ALA A 37 22.59 -12.56 0.23
CA ALA A 37 21.49 -12.41 -0.71
C ALA A 37 20.87 -13.77 -1.02
N ASP A 38 19.55 -13.87 -0.88
CA ASP A 38 18.79 -15.00 -1.42
C ASP A 38 18.77 -14.86 -2.96
N PRO A 39 19.25 -15.86 -3.72
CA PRO A 39 19.32 -15.79 -5.18
C PRO A 39 17.94 -15.82 -5.85
N ARG A 40 16.87 -16.12 -5.11
CA ARG A 40 15.52 -16.24 -5.66
C ARG A 40 14.97 -14.90 -6.12
N LYS A 41 14.18 -14.96 -7.19
CA LYS A 41 13.47 -13.79 -7.72
C LYS A 41 12.21 -13.58 -6.90
N GLY A 42 12.00 -12.35 -6.43
CA GLY A 42 10.88 -12.05 -5.55
C GLY A 42 10.11 -10.79 -5.95
N TRP A 43 8.94 -10.64 -5.36
CA TRP A 43 8.21 -9.37 -5.31
C TRP A 43 8.11 -8.91 -3.86
N VAL A 44 8.27 -7.62 -3.66
CA VAL A 44 7.79 -6.96 -2.45
C VAL A 44 6.52 -6.21 -2.82
N TYR A 45 5.48 -6.37 -2.00
CA TYR A 45 4.28 -5.57 -2.12
C TYR A 45 3.85 -5.06 -0.76
N VAL A 46 3.19 -3.91 -0.78
CA VAL A 46 2.69 -3.22 0.40
C VAL A 46 1.19 -3.05 0.24
N TYR A 47 0.42 -3.38 1.27
CA TYR A 47 -1.01 -3.13 1.32
C TYR A 47 -1.40 -2.66 2.73
N GLN A 48 -2.56 -2.04 2.84
CA GLN A 48 -3.15 -1.74 4.14
C GLN A 48 -4.26 -2.75 4.41
N SER A 49 -4.23 -3.36 5.59
CA SER A 49 -5.26 -4.29 6.04
C SER A 49 -6.47 -3.53 6.58
N GLY A 50 -7.61 -4.21 6.70
CA GLY A 50 -8.86 -3.63 7.22
C GLY A 50 -8.75 -3.13 8.67
N ASP A 51 -7.74 -3.56 9.42
CA ASP A 51 -7.40 -3.04 10.76
C ASP A 51 -6.56 -1.75 10.71
N GLY A 52 -6.35 -1.17 9.52
CA GLY A 52 -5.62 0.08 9.32
C GLY A 52 -4.10 -0.07 9.33
N LYS A 53 -3.59 -1.27 9.60
CA LYS A 53 -2.15 -1.53 9.66
C LYS A 53 -1.56 -1.75 8.28
N LEU A 54 -0.32 -1.32 8.11
CA LEU A 54 0.43 -1.51 6.89
C LEU A 54 1.08 -2.90 6.91
N HIS A 55 0.97 -3.63 5.82
CA HIS A 55 1.62 -4.91 5.62
C HIS A 55 2.65 -4.79 4.51
N LEU A 56 3.88 -5.21 4.78
CA LEU A 56 4.92 -5.40 3.78
C LEU A 56 5.18 -6.90 3.64
N CYS A 57 4.96 -7.41 2.45
CA CYS A 57 5.07 -8.83 2.17
C CYS A 57 6.13 -9.11 1.11
N TRP A 58 6.78 -10.27 1.22
CA TRP A 58 7.66 -10.81 0.19
C TRP A 58 7.11 -12.12 -0.36
N ILE A 59 7.04 -12.21 -1.69
CA ILE A 59 6.58 -13.39 -2.44
C ILE A 59 7.72 -13.95 -3.27
N ASP A 60 7.90 -15.27 -3.24
CA ASP A 60 8.74 -15.98 -4.20
C ASP A 60 8.03 -16.08 -5.56
N ARG A 61 8.69 -15.61 -6.63
CA ARG A 61 8.13 -15.62 -7.99
C ARG A 61 7.94 -17.00 -8.58
N LYS A 62 8.69 -17.98 -8.11
CA LYS A 62 8.63 -19.35 -8.64
C LYS A 62 7.44 -20.10 -8.06
N THR A 63 7.22 -19.97 -6.75
CA THR A 63 6.16 -20.69 -6.03
C THR A 63 4.88 -19.87 -5.88
N CYS A 64 4.96 -18.55 -6.06
CA CYS A 64 3.88 -17.59 -5.81
C CYS A 64 3.37 -17.61 -4.36
N LEU A 65 4.20 -18.07 -3.42
CA LEU A 65 3.87 -18.10 -1.99
C LEU A 65 4.41 -16.87 -1.28
N VAL A 66 3.61 -16.33 -0.35
CA VAL A 66 4.05 -15.29 0.59
C VAL A 66 4.88 -15.98 1.67
N GLU A 67 6.19 -15.74 1.70
CA GLU A 67 7.06 -16.32 2.74
C GLU A 67 7.23 -15.40 3.93
N ASP A 68 7.22 -14.08 3.70
CA ASP A 68 7.39 -13.08 4.75
C ASP A 68 6.21 -12.09 4.69
N ASN A 69 5.60 -11.82 5.84
CA ASN A 69 4.54 -10.81 6.03
C ASN A 69 4.84 -10.01 7.30
N PHE A 70 5.22 -8.75 7.13
CA PHE A 70 5.50 -7.86 8.24
C PHE A 70 4.37 -6.86 8.45
N VAL A 71 3.79 -6.89 9.65
CA VAL A 71 2.84 -5.87 10.10
C VAL A 71 3.62 -4.69 10.64
N ILE A 72 3.42 -3.51 10.05
CA ILE A 72 4.10 -2.27 10.38
C ILE A 72 3.09 -1.32 11.02
N GLY A 73 3.32 -0.98 12.29
CA GLY A 73 2.61 0.09 12.98
C GLY A 73 3.10 1.47 12.53
N ALA A 74 2.25 2.49 12.68
CA ALA A 74 2.59 3.87 12.36
C ALA A 74 3.87 4.30 13.09
N GLN A 75 4.84 4.84 12.34
CA GLN A 75 6.13 5.32 12.88
C GLN A 75 6.94 4.25 13.65
N GLN A 76 6.71 2.96 13.41
CA GLN A 76 7.44 1.86 14.07
C GLN A 76 8.54 1.23 13.21
N ALA A 77 8.63 1.63 11.94
CA ALA A 77 9.68 1.17 11.03
C ALA A 77 10.22 2.31 10.18
N GLU A 78 11.38 2.07 9.58
CA GLU A 78 12.02 2.94 8.61
C GLU A 78 12.52 2.07 7.47
N PHE A 79 12.28 2.48 6.22
CA PHE A 79 12.86 1.86 5.04
C PHE A 79 13.97 2.74 4.48
N LYS A 80 15.20 2.23 4.45
CA LYS A 80 16.38 3.02 4.04
C LYS A 80 17.34 2.26 3.15
N ARG A 81 18.05 3.00 2.30
CA ARG A 81 19.15 2.44 1.51
C ARG A 81 20.32 2.08 2.44
N VAL A 82 21.00 0.97 2.15
CA VAL A 82 22.22 0.56 2.85
C VAL A 82 23.44 1.03 2.04
N PRO A 83 24.09 2.15 2.38
CA PRO A 83 25.20 2.70 1.59
C PRO A 83 26.46 1.84 1.65
N GLN A 84 26.60 1.00 2.68
CA GLN A 84 27.73 0.10 2.86
C GLN A 84 27.79 -1.01 1.80
N CYS A 85 26.66 -1.32 1.15
CA CYS A 85 26.65 -2.22 0.01
C CYS A 85 26.91 -1.43 -1.27
N THR A 86 28.15 -1.48 -1.76
CA THR A 86 28.58 -0.80 -3.00
C THR A 86 28.38 -1.66 -4.25
N THR A 87 28.26 -2.98 -4.09
CA THR A 87 28.11 -3.96 -5.17
C THR A 87 26.67 -4.13 -5.64
N GLY A 88 25.69 -3.53 -4.96
CA GLY A 88 24.28 -3.72 -5.26
C GLY A 88 23.37 -2.61 -4.73
N ARG A 89 22.09 -2.77 -4.99
CA ARG A 89 21.03 -1.82 -4.59
C ARG A 89 20.25 -2.43 -3.44
N VAL A 90 20.77 -2.27 -2.23
CA VAL A 90 20.24 -2.89 -1.02
C VAL A 90 19.51 -1.86 -0.16
N TYR A 91 18.36 -2.27 0.35
CA TYR A 91 17.52 -1.52 1.28
C TYR A 91 17.21 -2.36 2.51
N LEU A 92 16.99 -1.67 3.63
CA LEU A 92 16.71 -2.22 4.92
C LEU A 92 15.39 -1.66 5.44
N LEU A 93 14.46 -2.55 5.77
CA LEU A 93 13.34 -2.27 6.66
C LEU A 93 13.80 -2.52 8.10
N SER A 94 13.98 -1.43 8.85
CA SER A 94 14.39 -1.45 10.25
C SER A 94 13.20 -1.17 11.15
N PHE A 95 12.88 -2.09 12.05
CA PHE A 95 11.84 -1.89 13.05
C PHE A 95 12.43 -1.35 14.36
N LYS A 96 11.62 -0.65 15.16
CA LYS A 96 12.00 -0.20 16.50
C LYS A 96 12.33 -1.35 17.46
N ASN A 97 11.78 -2.54 17.24
CA ASN A 97 12.04 -3.75 18.04
C ASN A 97 13.33 -4.50 17.60
N SER A 98 14.29 -3.80 16.98
CA SER A 98 15.55 -4.35 16.47
C SER A 98 15.42 -5.41 15.35
N LYS A 99 14.21 -5.74 14.89
CA LYS A 99 14.01 -6.60 13.73
C LYS A 99 14.48 -5.89 12.46
N ARG A 100 15.19 -6.63 11.61
CA ARG A 100 15.76 -6.13 10.35
C ARG A 100 15.33 -7.04 9.21
N PHE A 101 14.90 -6.44 8.11
CA PHE A 101 14.61 -7.17 6.87
C PHE A 101 15.31 -6.47 5.71
N PHE A 102 16.23 -7.20 5.08
CA PHE A 102 17.06 -6.70 3.99
C PHE A 102 16.49 -7.16 2.65
N VAL A 103 16.42 -6.23 1.70
CA VAL A 103 15.98 -6.50 0.34
C VAL A 103 16.96 -5.92 -0.66
N TRP A 104 17.11 -6.59 -1.79
CA TRP A 104 17.94 -6.13 -2.90
C TRP A 104 17.10 -5.97 -4.16
N MET A 105 17.21 -4.80 -4.81
CA MET A 105 16.35 -4.41 -5.92
C MET A 105 16.63 -5.25 -7.17
N GLN A 106 15.58 -5.84 -7.75
CA GLN A 106 15.63 -6.68 -8.95
C GLN A 106 15.01 -6.01 -10.19
N GLU A 107 14.47 -4.80 -10.05
CA GLU A 107 14.05 -4.01 -11.21
C GLU A 107 15.24 -3.78 -12.16
N PRO A 108 15.06 -3.80 -13.49
CA PRO A 108 16.17 -3.66 -14.43
C PRO A 108 16.86 -2.29 -14.33
N ASN A 109 16.17 -1.28 -13.81
CA ASN A 109 16.67 0.08 -13.66
C ASN A 109 16.45 0.60 -12.22
N GLY A 110 17.44 1.31 -11.68
CA GLY A 110 17.40 1.92 -10.35
C GLY A 110 16.85 3.34 -10.27
N LYS A 111 16.44 3.96 -11.38
CA LYS A 111 15.86 5.32 -11.40
C LYS A 111 14.70 5.49 -10.41
N ASN A 112 13.92 4.43 -10.18
CA ASN A 112 12.74 4.47 -9.30
C ASN A 112 13.02 4.07 -7.86
N ASP A 113 14.23 3.60 -7.51
CA ASP A 113 14.50 3.03 -6.19
C ASP A 113 14.32 4.07 -5.07
N SER A 114 14.71 5.33 -5.32
CA SER A 114 14.49 6.44 -4.40
C SER A 114 12.99 6.73 -4.22
N ASN A 115 12.22 6.71 -5.30
CA ASN A 115 10.77 6.95 -5.24
C ASN A 115 10.05 5.83 -4.49
N ILE A 116 10.45 4.57 -4.69
CA ILE A 116 9.96 3.40 -3.94
C ILE A 116 10.24 3.60 -2.46
N CYS A 117 11.48 3.96 -2.11
CA CYS A 117 11.88 4.19 -0.73
C CYS A 117 11.05 5.28 -0.05
N SER A 118 10.91 6.45 -0.70
CA SER A 118 10.13 7.56 -0.18
C SER A 118 8.65 7.20 -0.02
N ARG A 119 8.05 6.46 -0.97
CA ARG A 119 6.65 6.02 -0.86
C ARG A 119 6.44 5.06 0.32
N ILE A 120 7.33 4.09 0.51
CA ILE A 120 7.23 3.17 1.66
C ILE A 120 7.27 3.96 2.96
N ASN A 121 8.22 4.90 3.11
CA ASN A 121 8.29 5.72 4.31
C ASN A 121 7.08 6.63 4.48
N ALA A 122 6.51 7.17 3.40
CA ALA A 122 5.28 7.94 3.46
C ALA A 122 4.13 7.09 4.02
N PHE A 123 3.98 5.84 3.58
CA PHE A 123 2.98 4.92 4.11
C PHE A 123 3.23 4.53 5.58
N ILE A 124 4.49 4.48 6.02
CA ILE A 124 4.81 4.14 7.42
C ILE A 124 4.55 5.34 8.36
N THR A 125 4.87 6.57 7.92
CA THR A 125 4.64 7.79 8.71
C THR A 125 3.17 8.19 8.73
N SER A 126 2.50 8.07 7.59
CA SER A 126 1.11 8.45 7.38
C SER A 126 0.41 7.32 6.62
N PRO A 127 0.01 6.22 7.31
CA PRO A 127 -0.78 5.18 6.66
C PRO A 127 -2.05 5.82 6.09
N PRO A 128 -2.41 5.52 4.83
CA PRO A 128 -3.59 6.12 4.22
C PRO A 128 -4.79 5.90 5.14
N THR A 129 -5.46 6.97 5.55
CA THR A 129 -6.70 6.82 6.32
C THR A 129 -7.68 6.07 5.43
N GLN A 130 -8.29 5.02 5.99
CA GLN A 130 -9.40 4.35 5.32
C GLN A 130 -10.45 5.43 5.03
N PHE A 131 -10.69 5.69 3.74
CA PHE A 131 -11.65 6.64 3.18
C PHE A 131 -12.35 7.55 4.20
N THR A 132 -11.77 8.73 4.45
CA THR A 132 -12.53 9.90 4.92
C THR A 132 -12.78 10.75 3.68
N PRO A 133 -14.04 11.02 3.27
CA PRO A 133 -14.29 11.89 2.12
C PRO A 133 -13.63 13.24 2.39
N PRO A 134 -12.81 13.77 1.47
CA PRO A 134 -12.02 14.95 1.74
C PRO A 134 -12.93 16.18 1.80
N THR A 135 -12.97 16.83 2.96
CA THR A 135 -13.18 18.27 2.98
C THR A 135 -12.05 18.94 2.20
N SER A 136 -12.39 20.06 1.57
CA SER A 136 -11.78 20.74 0.42
C SER A 136 -10.31 21.16 0.51
N ASP A 137 -9.55 20.77 1.52
CA ASP A 137 -8.14 21.19 1.69
C ASP A 137 -7.10 20.26 1.05
N TRP A 138 -7.49 19.09 0.54
CA TRP A 138 -6.58 18.21 -0.24
C TRP A 138 -6.49 18.61 -1.73
N LEU A 139 -7.49 19.32 -2.27
CA LEU A 139 -7.54 19.56 -3.73
C LEU A 139 -6.50 20.58 -4.24
N THR A 140 -5.99 21.46 -3.37
CA THR A 140 -5.10 22.57 -3.77
C THR A 140 -3.62 22.19 -3.87
N GLY A 141 -3.20 21.06 -3.28
CA GLY A 141 -1.79 20.66 -3.20
C GLY A 141 -1.30 19.65 -4.23
N PHE A 142 -2.18 19.04 -5.03
CA PHE A 142 -1.82 17.97 -5.96
C PHE A 142 -2.12 18.34 -7.41
N GLY A 143 -1.07 18.76 -8.13
CA GLY A 143 -1.08 18.74 -9.60
C GLY A 143 -1.12 17.28 -10.10
N GLY A 144 -2.30 16.77 -10.43
CA GLY A 144 -2.42 15.50 -11.17
C GLY A 144 -3.73 14.72 -11.02
N PHE A 145 -4.88 15.30 -11.37
CA PHE A 145 -6.16 14.58 -11.53
C PHE A 145 -6.41 14.07 -12.97
N ASN A 146 -5.36 13.75 -13.73
CA ASN A 146 -5.48 13.34 -15.14
C ASN A 146 -6.09 11.93 -15.36
N GLN A 147 -6.71 11.32 -14.35
CA GLN A 147 -7.24 9.96 -14.44
C GLN A 147 -8.71 9.80 -13.99
N PHE A 148 -9.41 10.90 -13.70
CA PHE A 148 -10.86 10.84 -13.51
C PHE A 148 -11.56 11.32 -14.79
N SER A 149 -12.47 10.50 -15.31
CA SER A 149 -13.31 10.91 -16.43
C SER A 149 -14.35 11.94 -15.95
N GLN A 150 -14.83 12.82 -16.84
CA GLN A 150 -15.82 13.84 -16.48
C GLN A 150 -17.10 13.23 -15.86
N SER A 151 -17.46 11.99 -16.26
CA SER A 151 -18.58 11.25 -15.68
C SER A 151 -18.35 10.81 -14.24
N ASP A 152 -17.11 10.46 -13.87
CA ASP A 152 -16.79 10.04 -12.50
C ASP A 152 -16.79 11.23 -11.53
N LEU A 153 -16.39 12.40 -12.02
CA LEU A 153 -16.47 13.66 -11.27
C LEU A 153 -17.94 14.12 -11.11
N LEU A 154 -18.76 13.98 -12.16
CA LEU A 154 -20.18 14.33 -12.07
C LEU A 154 -20.97 13.39 -11.16
N ALA A 155 -20.65 12.09 -11.17
CA ALA A 155 -21.26 11.12 -10.27
C ALA A 155 -20.93 11.42 -8.80
N LEU A 156 -19.71 11.87 -8.52
CA LEU A 156 -19.30 12.28 -7.16
C LEU A 156 -20.01 13.56 -6.70
N LEU A 157 -20.21 14.53 -7.60
CA LEU A 157 -20.96 15.77 -7.31
C LEU A 157 -22.46 15.50 -7.14
N SER A 158 -23.02 14.58 -7.92
CA SER A 158 -24.45 14.25 -7.92
C SER A 158 -24.89 13.44 -6.71
N MET A 159 -23.97 12.75 -6.02
CA MET A 159 -24.28 11.94 -4.83
C MET A 159 -24.40 12.78 -3.54
N GLY A 160 -24.20 14.11 -3.60
CA GLY A 160 -24.12 14.99 -2.44
C GLY A 160 -25.23 16.04 -2.28
N ALA A 161 -26.25 16.07 -3.14
CA ALA A 161 -27.33 17.07 -3.05
C ALA A 161 -28.66 16.42 -2.64
N GLY A 162 -28.79 16.12 -1.35
CA GLY A 162 -29.99 15.47 -0.81
C GLY A 162 -30.29 15.85 0.63
N LEU A 163 -30.21 17.14 0.98
CA LEU A 163 -30.89 17.71 2.16
C LEU A 163 -31.31 19.14 1.79
N GLY A 164 -32.46 19.20 1.11
CA GLY A 164 -33.14 20.44 0.76
C GLY A 164 -33.62 21.16 2.01
N SER A 165 -33.32 22.45 2.04
CA SER A 165 -33.97 23.48 2.83
C SER A 165 -35.47 23.55 2.52
N GLY A 166 -36.29 23.69 3.56
CA GLY A 166 -37.70 24.05 3.48
C GLY A 166 -38.04 25.07 4.56
N LEU A 167 -38.19 26.33 4.15
CA LEU A 167 -38.60 27.49 4.94
C LEU A 167 -40.12 27.51 5.20
N SER A 168 -40.52 28.41 6.11
CA SER A 168 -41.87 28.99 6.36
C SER A 168 -42.85 28.14 7.21
N SER A 169 -43.62 28.64 8.17
CA SER A 169 -43.94 30.01 8.63
C SER A 169 -44.41 30.01 10.10
N GLU A 170 -44.30 31.20 10.68
CA GLU A 170 -44.98 31.83 11.82
C GLU A 170 -46.47 31.46 12.04
N SER A 171 -46.91 31.28 13.31
CA SER A 171 -48.06 31.98 13.94
C SER A 171 -48.44 31.40 15.31
N ASP A 172 -48.31 32.25 16.34
CA ASP A 172 -49.21 32.55 17.47
C ASP A 172 -49.92 31.48 18.35
N VAL A 173 -49.76 31.73 19.66
CA VAL A 173 -50.47 31.33 20.91
C VAL A 173 -50.50 29.86 21.33
#